data_AF-A0AAU9VYU7-F1
#
_entry.id   AF-A0AAU9VYU7-F1
#
_cell.length_a   1.000
_cell.length_b   1.000
_cell.length_c   1.000
_cell.angle_alpha   90.00
_cell.angle_beta   90.00
_cell.angle_gamma   90.00
#
_symmetry.space_group_name_H-M   'P 1'
#
loop_
_entity.id
_entity.type
_entity.pdbx_description
1 polymer ?
#
loop_
_entity_poly.entity_id
_entity_poly.type
_entity_poly.pdbx_seq_one_letter_code
_entity_poly.pdbx_strand_id
1 'polypeptide(L)'
;MISWPEGLYGLPMAINGCPVDPSINWKTGTLYQDCEDTDPRTQHSPDLHLNAFVKYGDVQRSFCMKTSSVNDSNRDQWPSGKYCIYLWGKTCPSGMLEGWVQWDDENTIIIYNKNTRRGTLPTGVYDQDTRISYCCSVLGSTQTPIDLPLTSPFYLIAYGSKVCQLVRGAQSSLEYIFYETEYSTFMTKNDYGGAHPYGVTRDPQGQMIFYCYYRPIHCPALRKPDNGMLKPAHCGENNQTTFNGTCTVTCNSGFIPKNPAGQITSCLKNGTWSIPIVTGCIQTWIQCDPQTLPMGKFVVQVIKQKK
;
A
#
# COMPACT_ATOMS: atom_id res chain seq x y z
N MET A 1 5.52 -7.17 13.75
CA MET A 1 4.67 -6.67 12.63
C MET A 1 4.56 -5.16 12.84
N ILE A 2 4.80 -4.36 11.81
CA ILE A 2 4.72 -2.89 11.92
C ILE A 2 3.25 -2.52 12.07
N SER A 3 2.92 -1.66 13.04
CA SER A 3 1.57 -1.15 13.28
C SER A 3 1.41 0.24 12.68
N TRP A 4 0.18 0.67 12.41
CA TRP A 4 -0.05 2.05 11.97
C TRP A 4 0.40 3.04 13.06
N PRO A 5 0.86 4.25 12.71
CA PRO A 5 1.40 5.20 13.69
C PRO A 5 0.39 5.71 14.73
N GLU A 6 0.91 6.30 15.80
CA GLU A 6 0.12 6.97 16.84
C GLU A 6 -0.61 8.21 16.31
N GLY A 7 -1.55 8.70 17.10
CA GLY A 7 -2.29 9.93 16.84
C GLY A 7 -3.61 9.69 16.11
N LEU A 8 -4.30 10.80 15.91
CA LEU A 8 -5.62 10.90 15.31
C LEU A 8 -5.49 11.47 13.90
N TYR A 9 -5.99 10.74 12.90
CA TYR A 9 -5.82 11.12 11.50
C TYR A 9 -6.80 10.40 10.59
N GLY A 10 -6.85 10.82 9.33
CA GLY A 10 -7.55 10.12 8.27
C GLY A 10 -6.65 9.75 7.10
N LEU A 11 -7.03 8.72 6.36
CA LEU A 11 -6.41 8.30 5.11
C LEU A 11 -7.45 8.28 3.99
N PRO A 12 -7.04 8.50 2.73
CA PRO A 12 -7.90 8.22 1.59
C PRO A 12 -8.27 6.73 1.58
N MET A 13 -9.55 6.42 1.37
CA MET A 13 -10.01 5.04 1.30
C MET A 13 -9.69 4.47 -0.09
N ALA A 14 -9.06 3.29 -0.14
CA ALA A 14 -8.88 2.57 -1.40
C ALA A 14 -10.16 1.81 -1.78
N ILE A 15 -10.30 1.37 -3.03
CA ILE A 15 -11.42 0.53 -3.49
C ILE A 15 -11.62 -0.73 -2.62
N ASN A 16 -10.53 -1.23 -2.02
CA ASN A 16 -10.53 -2.38 -1.12
C ASN A 16 -10.92 -2.05 0.34
N GLY A 17 -11.29 -0.79 0.61
CA GLY A 17 -11.66 -0.29 1.93
C GLY A 17 -10.51 0.34 2.70
N CYS A 18 -10.65 0.36 4.03
CA CYS A 18 -9.64 0.93 4.93
C CYS A 18 -8.47 -0.02 5.15
N PRO A 19 -7.27 0.52 5.48
CA PRO A 19 -6.12 -0.32 5.76
C PRO A 19 -6.38 -1.31 6.89
N VAL A 20 -6.03 -2.57 6.69
CA VAL A 20 -6.29 -3.63 7.67
C VAL A 20 -5.35 -3.49 8.87
N ASP A 21 -5.93 -3.24 10.04
CA ASP A 21 -5.26 -3.27 11.33
C ASP A 21 -6.27 -3.74 12.40
N PRO A 22 -6.10 -4.94 12.99
CA PRO A 22 -7.01 -5.47 14.00
C PRO A 22 -7.17 -4.60 15.25
N SER A 23 -6.21 -3.70 15.49
CA SER A 23 -6.19 -2.81 16.65
C SER A 23 -6.72 -1.41 16.34
N ILE A 24 -7.18 -1.16 15.11
CA ILE A 24 -7.86 0.09 14.70
C ILE A 24 -9.27 -0.23 14.20
N ASN A 25 -10.28 0.35 14.84
CA ASN A 25 -11.64 0.38 14.32
C ASN A 25 -11.84 1.64 13.47
N TRP A 26 -11.50 1.56 12.18
CA TRP A 26 -11.65 2.68 11.25
C TRP A 26 -13.11 3.16 11.18
N LYS A 27 -13.33 4.45 11.40
CA LYS A 27 -14.58 5.09 11.03
C LYS A 27 -14.52 5.50 9.57
N THR A 28 -15.65 5.47 8.90
CA THR A 28 -15.73 5.80 7.49
C THR A 28 -16.69 6.95 7.26
N GLY A 29 -16.42 7.69 6.19
CA GLY A 29 -17.31 8.72 5.71
C GLY A 29 -17.12 8.94 4.23
N THR A 30 -18.07 9.63 3.63
CA THR A 30 -18.10 9.93 2.21
C THR A 30 -18.47 11.40 2.04
N LEU A 31 -17.72 12.08 1.17
CA LEU A 31 -18.00 13.45 0.75
C LEU A 31 -18.31 13.42 -0.74
N TYR A 32 -19.46 13.96 -1.11
CA TYR A 32 -19.80 14.37 -2.46
C TYR A 32 -19.54 15.87 -2.56
N GLN A 33 -18.68 16.26 -3.51
CA GLN A 33 -18.47 17.63 -3.91
C GLN A 33 -19.12 17.88 -5.27
N ASP A 34 -20.01 18.87 -5.27
CA ASP A 34 -20.63 19.45 -6.46
C ASP A 34 -19.61 20.42 -7.07
N CYS A 35 -18.92 19.95 -8.11
CA CYS A 35 -17.94 20.76 -8.83
C CYS A 35 -18.65 21.48 -9.99
N GLU A 36 -17.93 22.26 -10.80
CA GLU A 36 -18.53 23.04 -11.89
C GLU A 36 -19.41 22.20 -12.83
N ASP A 37 -20.65 22.65 -13.03
CA ASP A 37 -21.65 21.99 -13.88
C ASP A 37 -21.54 22.39 -15.38
N THR A 38 -20.91 23.54 -15.70
CA THR A 38 -20.82 24.07 -17.07
C THR A 38 -19.56 23.62 -17.80
N ASP A 39 -19.74 22.77 -18.83
CA ASP A 39 -18.65 22.14 -19.60
C ASP A 39 -17.59 21.47 -18.70
N PRO A 40 -18.00 20.48 -17.88
CA PRO A 40 -17.18 19.96 -16.79
C PRO A 40 -15.90 19.26 -17.30
N ARG A 41 -14.77 19.67 -16.73
CA ARG A 41 -13.40 19.19 -16.98
C ARG A 41 -12.82 18.45 -15.78
N THR A 42 -13.56 18.29 -14.68
CA THR A 42 -13.16 17.40 -13.58
C THR A 42 -12.81 16.02 -14.12
N GLN A 43 -11.62 15.55 -13.77
CA GLN A 43 -11.07 14.31 -14.31
C GLN A 43 -10.13 13.63 -13.31
N HIS A 44 -9.74 12.40 -13.60
CA HIS A 44 -8.83 11.63 -12.76
C HIS A 44 -7.84 10.82 -13.59
N SER A 45 -6.85 10.24 -12.93
CA SER A 45 -5.94 9.27 -13.55
C SER A 45 -6.70 8.14 -14.25
N PRO A 46 -6.23 7.64 -15.41
CA PRO A 46 -6.86 6.50 -16.09
C PRO A 46 -7.04 5.29 -15.17
N ASP A 47 -6.02 5.00 -14.35
CA ASP A 47 -6.11 4.06 -13.23
C ASP A 47 -6.31 4.85 -11.94
N LEU A 48 -7.40 4.57 -11.23
CA LEU A 48 -7.71 5.15 -9.92
C LEU A 48 -8.17 4.05 -8.97
N HIS A 49 -7.34 3.70 -7.99
CA HIS A 49 -7.68 2.70 -6.96
C HIS A 49 -8.27 3.34 -5.70
N LEU A 50 -8.60 4.63 -5.75
CA LEU A 50 -9.27 5.35 -4.69
C LEU A 50 -10.74 4.93 -4.69
N ASN A 51 -11.35 4.76 -3.52
CA ASN A 51 -12.80 4.64 -3.38
C ASN A 51 -13.42 6.02 -3.62
N ALA A 52 -13.50 6.35 -4.91
CA ALA A 52 -14.01 7.60 -5.40
C ALA A 52 -14.80 7.36 -6.68
N PHE A 53 -15.73 8.26 -6.93
CA PHE A 53 -16.49 8.35 -8.15
C PHE A 53 -16.28 9.75 -8.70
N VAL A 54 -15.80 9.84 -9.93
CA VAL A 54 -15.57 11.10 -10.64
C VAL A 54 -16.36 11.02 -11.92
N LYS A 55 -17.48 11.72 -12.00
CA LYS A 55 -18.37 11.63 -13.16
C LYS A 55 -19.26 12.86 -13.24
N TYR A 56 -19.53 13.28 -14.47
CA TYR A 56 -20.43 14.40 -14.78
C TYR A 56 -19.99 15.74 -14.17
N GLY A 57 -18.70 15.93 -13.92
CA GLY A 57 -18.19 17.12 -13.24
C GLY A 57 -17.91 16.90 -11.77
N ASP A 58 -18.60 15.98 -11.10
CA ASP A 58 -18.56 15.87 -9.64
C ASP A 58 -17.57 14.84 -9.11
N VAL A 59 -17.21 15.01 -7.83
CA VAL A 59 -16.33 14.10 -7.12
C VAL A 59 -16.97 13.63 -5.82
N GLN A 60 -17.21 12.32 -5.74
CA GLN A 60 -17.45 11.65 -4.47
C GLN A 60 -16.21 10.89 -4.03
N ARG A 61 -15.77 11.03 -2.78
CA ARG A 61 -14.67 10.22 -2.21
C ARG A 61 -14.93 9.76 -0.79
N SER A 62 -14.35 8.62 -0.45
CA SER A 62 -14.48 8.00 0.88
C SER A 62 -13.20 8.12 1.71
N PHE A 63 -13.37 8.12 3.02
CA PHE A 63 -12.30 8.35 3.99
C PHE A 63 -12.25 7.25 5.04
N CYS A 64 -11.04 6.98 5.52
CA CYS A 64 -10.76 6.09 6.64
C CYS A 64 -10.20 6.90 7.79
N MET A 65 -10.98 7.04 8.86
CA MET A 65 -10.70 7.93 9.98
C MET A 65 -10.35 7.11 11.24
N LYS A 66 -9.13 7.28 11.73
CA LYS A 66 -8.70 6.76 13.04
C LYS A 66 -9.07 7.80 14.09
N THR A 67 -10.15 7.53 14.82
CA THR A 67 -10.77 8.51 15.72
C THR A 67 -10.53 8.26 17.21
N SER A 68 -9.73 7.24 17.54
CA SER A 68 -9.45 6.81 18.90
C SER A 68 -7.96 6.55 19.08
N SER A 69 -7.45 6.93 20.24
CA SER A 69 -6.05 6.74 20.67
C SER A 69 -5.88 5.59 21.67
N VAL A 70 -6.90 4.76 21.89
CA VAL A 70 -6.91 3.68 22.91
C VAL A 70 -5.71 2.73 22.80
N ASN A 71 -5.14 2.55 21.61
CA ASN A 71 -4.00 1.65 21.36
C ASN A 71 -2.73 2.40 20.92
N ASP A 72 -2.60 3.69 21.22
CA ASP A 72 -1.49 4.51 20.73
C ASP A 72 -0.20 4.39 21.55
N SER A 73 -0.28 4.01 22.82
CA SER A 73 0.90 3.91 23.71
C SER A 73 2.00 2.95 23.23
N ASN A 74 1.67 2.05 22.30
CA ASN A 74 2.59 1.06 21.73
C ASN A 74 2.87 1.31 20.23
N ARG A 75 2.46 2.47 19.68
CA ARG A 75 2.65 2.82 18.27
C ARG A 75 3.78 3.81 18.12
N ASP A 76 4.53 3.65 17.04
CA ASP A 76 5.55 4.61 16.65
C ASP A 76 4.91 5.89 16.11
N GLN A 77 5.71 6.96 16.09
CA GLN A 77 5.36 8.21 15.41
C GLN A 77 5.35 8.05 13.89
N TRP A 78 4.67 8.96 13.21
CA TRP A 78 4.72 9.02 11.76
C TRP A 78 6.17 9.24 11.29
N PRO A 79 6.69 8.37 10.41
CA PRO A 79 8.09 8.45 9.99
C PRO A 79 8.33 9.71 9.15
N SER A 80 9.48 10.38 9.35
CA SER A 80 9.83 11.56 8.55
C SER A 80 9.92 11.23 7.06
N GLY A 81 9.17 11.98 6.26
CA GLY A 81 9.15 11.90 4.80
C GLY A 81 8.39 13.08 4.18
N LYS A 82 8.03 12.96 2.91
CA LYS A 82 7.30 13.99 2.16
C LYS A 82 5.93 13.46 1.73
N TYR A 83 4.92 13.62 2.58
CA TYR A 83 3.56 13.14 2.32
C TYR A 83 2.56 13.81 3.27
N CYS A 84 1.28 13.78 2.90
CA CYS A 84 0.18 14.26 3.71
C CYS A 84 -0.83 13.14 4.00
N ILE A 85 -1.55 13.34 5.09
CA ILE A 85 -2.72 12.59 5.53
C ILE A 85 -3.81 13.59 5.94
N TYR A 86 -5.03 13.14 6.15
CA TYR A 86 -6.10 14.01 6.60
C TYR A 86 -5.99 14.29 8.10
N LEU A 87 -6.28 15.53 8.50
CA LEU A 87 -6.41 15.88 9.91
C LEU A 87 -7.71 15.28 10.47
N TRP A 88 -7.64 14.70 11.67
CA TRP A 88 -8.82 14.41 12.49
C TRP A 88 -8.64 15.01 13.89
N GLY A 89 -9.66 15.74 14.35
CA GLY A 89 -9.60 16.46 15.63
C GLY A 89 -9.02 17.86 15.45
N LYS A 90 -8.24 18.31 16.44
CA LYS A 90 -7.75 19.71 16.51
C LYS A 90 -6.28 19.89 16.16
N THR A 91 -5.49 18.83 16.23
CA THR A 91 -4.02 18.89 16.11
C THR A 91 -3.50 17.72 15.31
N CYS A 92 -2.48 17.96 14.51
CA CYS A 92 -1.82 16.89 13.76
C CYS A 92 -1.09 15.90 14.68
N PRO A 93 -0.91 14.65 14.22
CA PRO A 93 0.01 13.71 14.88
C PRO A 93 1.41 14.31 15.03
N SER A 94 2.14 13.85 16.03
CA SER A 94 3.50 14.32 16.33
C SER A 94 4.40 14.26 15.09
N GLY A 95 5.16 15.32 14.85
CA GLY A 95 6.08 15.44 13.71
C GLY A 95 5.45 15.89 12.38
N MET A 96 4.13 16.12 12.34
CA MET A 96 3.44 16.63 11.14
C MET A 96 2.96 18.07 11.31
N LEU A 97 2.95 18.82 10.21
CA LEU A 97 2.48 20.20 10.16
C LEU A 97 1.06 20.27 9.59
N GLU A 98 0.26 21.17 10.16
CA GLU A 98 -1.10 21.43 9.70
C GLU A 98 -1.10 22.29 8.43
N GLY A 99 -2.06 22.01 7.56
CA GLY A 99 -2.50 22.92 6.51
C GLY A 99 -3.90 22.57 6.05
N TRP A 100 -4.38 23.27 5.03
CA TRP A 100 -5.72 23.11 4.51
C TRP A 100 -5.79 23.51 3.03
N VAL A 101 -6.83 23.00 2.36
CA VAL A 101 -7.17 23.29 0.98
C VAL A 101 -8.66 23.60 0.92
N GLN A 102 -9.02 24.63 0.17
CA GLN A 102 -10.37 25.07 -0.09
C GLN A 102 -10.66 25.06 -1.59
N TRP A 103 -11.81 24.51 -1.94
CA TRP A 103 -12.39 24.50 -3.28
C TRP A 103 -13.59 25.44 -3.30
N ASP A 104 -13.63 26.31 -4.31
CA ASP A 104 -14.81 27.10 -4.67
C ASP A 104 -15.76 26.16 -5.42
N ASP A 105 -16.60 25.47 -4.67
CA ASP A 105 -17.53 24.48 -5.24
C ASP A 105 -18.67 25.22 -5.97
N GLU A 106 -19.47 24.49 -6.73
CA GLU A 106 -20.55 25.01 -7.58
C GLU A 106 -21.53 25.89 -6.81
N ASN A 107 -21.80 27.10 -7.32
CA ASN A 107 -22.60 28.12 -6.65
C ASN A 107 -23.85 28.53 -7.42
N THR A 108 -24.10 27.97 -8.61
CA THR A 108 -25.15 28.44 -9.52
C THR A 108 -26.54 28.32 -8.89
N ILE A 109 -27.28 29.43 -8.99
CA ILE A 109 -28.62 29.65 -8.40
C ILE A 109 -29.69 28.69 -8.97
N ILE A 110 -29.46 28.07 -10.13
CA ILE A 110 -30.48 27.30 -10.88
C ILE A 110 -30.67 25.89 -10.29
N ILE A 111 -29.61 25.31 -9.71
CA ILE A 111 -29.62 24.04 -8.98
C ILE A 111 -28.70 24.23 -7.78
N TYR A 112 -29.29 24.42 -6.60
CA TYR A 112 -28.54 24.63 -5.35
C TYR A 112 -27.35 23.67 -5.22
N ASN A 113 -26.22 24.17 -4.73
CA ASN A 113 -25.04 23.38 -4.39
C ASN A 113 -25.44 22.04 -3.73
N LYS A 114 -24.98 20.94 -4.33
CA LYS A 114 -25.35 19.57 -3.96
C LYS A 114 -24.29 18.89 -3.09
N ASN A 115 -23.40 19.66 -2.44
CA ASN A 115 -22.46 19.08 -1.49
C ASN A 115 -23.21 18.24 -0.45
N THR A 116 -22.83 16.98 -0.34
CA THR A 116 -23.40 16.08 0.68
C THR A 116 -22.32 15.29 1.38
N ARG A 117 -22.57 14.98 2.64
CA ARG A 117 -21.63 14.24 3.49
C ARG A 117 -22.33 13.19 4.32
N ARG A 118 -21.63 12.09 4.56
CA ARG A 118 -22.07 11.00 5.42
C ARG A 118 -20.92 10.48 6.27
N GLY A 119 -21.26 9.97 7.45
CA GLY A 119 -20.28 9.32 8.33
C GLY A 119 -19.26 10.28 8.93
N THR A 120 -18.04 9.78 9.13
CA THR A 120 -16.94 10.52 9.75
C THR A 120 -15.99 11.04 8.67
N LEU A 121 -15.82 12.36 8.61
CA LEU A 121 -14.96 13.05 7.65
C LEU A 121 -13.71 13.61 8.32
N PRO A 122 -12.69 14.01 7.53
CA PRO A 122 -11.62 14.86 8.02
C PRO A 122 -12.12 16.13 8.72
N THR A 123 -11.25 16.77 9.49
CA THR A 123 -11.50 18.13 9.97
C THR A 123 -11.62 19.06 8.76
N GLY A 124 -12.68 19.87 8.71
CA GLY A 124 -12.98 20.70 7.56
C GLY A 124 -14.28 21.47 7.69
N VAL A 125 -14.59 22.23 6.64
CA VAL A 125 -15.87 22.93 6.41
C VAL A 125 -16.47 22.32 5.14
N TYR A 126 -17.75 21.97 5.21
CA TYR A 126 -18.44 21.20 4.16
C TYR A 126 -19.84 21.80 4.00
N ASP A 127 -19.87 23.07 3.65
CA ASP A 127 -21.09 23.83 3.43
C ASP A 127 -21.24 24.11 1.92
N GLN A 128 -21.36 25.37 1.52
CA GLN A 128 -21.41 25.76 0.13
C GLN A 128 -20.08 25.48 -0.57
N ASP A 129 -18.97 25.78 0.10
CA ASP A 129 -17.63 25.46 -0.37
C ASP A 129 -17.06 24.31 0.46
N THR A 130 -16.07 23.61 -0.09
CA THR A 130 -15.38 22.56 0.64
C THR A 130 -14.02 23.05 1.11
N ARG A 131 -13.75 22.91 2.40
CA ARG A 131 -12.41 23.04 2.98
C ARG A 131 -12.03 21.78 3.74
N ILE A 132 -10.86 21.22 3.44
CA ILE A 132 -10.31 20.06 4.16
C ILE A 132 -8.96 20.40 4.79
N SER A 133 -8.79 20.01 6.04
CA SER A 133 -7.52 20.11 6.75
C SER A 133 -6.68 18.84 6.62
N TYR A 134 -5.37 19.05 6.58
CA TYR A 134 -4.35 18.03 6.34
C TYR A 134 -3.26 18.12 7.41
N CYS A 135 -2.58 16.98 7.57
CA CYS A 135 -1.34 16.88 8.30
C CYS A 135 -0.27 16.38 7.36
N CYS A 136 0.81 17.13 7.18
CA CYS A 136 1.88 16.79 6.27
C CYS A 136 3.18 16.57 7.02
N SER A 137 3.82 15.44 6.75
CA SER A 137 5.24 15.29 7.03
C SER A 137 6.00 16.04 5.94
N VAL A 138 6.84 16.98 6.38
CA VAL A 138 7.54 17.90 5.47
C VAL A 138 9.05 17.75 5.53
N LEU A 139 9.57 16.84 6.37
CA LEU A 139 11.00 16.65 6.60
C LEU A 139 11.52 15.39 5.89
N GLY A 140 12.81 15.35 5.55
CA GLY A 140 13.40 14.20 4.85
C GLY A 140 13.19 14.23 3.33
N SER A 141 13.21 13.06 2.69
CA SER A 141 13.24 12.88 1.23
C SER A 141 12.32 11.75 0.80
N THR A 142 11.65 11.92 -0.35
CA THR A 142 10.84 10.86 -0.98
C THR A 142 11.66 9.62 -1.33
N GLN A 143 12.99 9.77 -1.48
CA GLN A 143 13.90 8.69 -1.86
C GLN A 143 14.39 7.84 -0.68
N THR A 144 14.15 8.28 0.56
CA THR A 144 14.49 7.50 1.75
C THR A 144 13.27 6.67 2.14
N PRO A 145 13.30 5.33 2.06
CA PRO A 145 12.13 4.51 2.36
C PRO A 145 11.67 4.64 3.81
N ILE A 146 10.38 4.87 4.01
CA ILE A 146 9.72 4.80 5.32
C ILE A 146 9.09 3.43 5.54
N ASP A 147 8.87 3.06 6.79
CA ASP A 147 8.25 1.81 7.20
C ASP A 147 6.81 2.08 7.63
N LEU A 148 5.85 1.49 6.93
CA LEU A 148 4.41 1.54 7.23
C LEU A 148 3.79 0.14 7.06
N PRO A 149 2.65 -0.15 7.67
CA PRO A 149 2.00 -1.45 7.53
C PRO A 149 1.59 -1.73 6.08
N LEU A 150 1.82 -2.97 5.63
CA LEU A 150 1.51 -3.44 4.27
C LEU A 150 0.56 -4.65 4.28
N THR A 151 -0.26 -4.78 5.31
CA THR A 151 -1.27 -5.86 5.41
C THR A 151 -2.32 -5.75 4.30
N SER A 152 -2.60 -4.53 3.84
CA SER A 152 -3.46 -4.24 2.69
C SER A 152 -2.98 -2.98 1.99
N PRO A 153 -3.41 -2.73 0.74
CA PRO A 153 -3.10 -1.48 0.07
C PRO A 153 -3.62 -0.24 0.82
N PHE A 154 -2.95 0.89 0.65
CA PHE A 154 -3.31 2.16 1.28
C PHE A 154 -2.87 3.36 0.44
N TYR A 155 -3.31 4.56 0.84
CA TYR A 155 -2.90 5.81 0.23
C TYR A 155 -2.16 6.73 1.20
N LEU A 156 -1.18 7.45 0.67
CA LEU A 156 -0.78 8.76 1.19
C LEU A 156 -1.05 9.82 0.13
N ILE A 157 -1.00 11.09 0.52
CA ILE A 157 -1.21 12.22 -0.38
C ILE A 157 0.14 12.87 -0.66
N ALA A 158 0.45 13.18 -1.92
CA ALA A 158 1.77 13.67 -2.30
C ALA A 158 2.03 15.08 -1.73
N TYR A 159 3.28 15.34 -1.31
CA TYR A 159 3.70 16.63 -0.76
C TYR A 159 4.95 17.16 -1.48
N GLY A 160 4.94 18.45 -1.85
CA GLY A 160 6.07 19.15 -2.47
C GLY A 160 6.42 18.74 -3.90
N SER A 161 6.04 17.55 -4.36
CA SER A 161 6.21 17.09 -5.74
C SER A 161 5.24 15.97 -6.10
N LYS A 162 5.24 15.55 -7.36
CA LYS A 162 4.54 14.34 -7.85
C LYS A 162 5.25 13.02 -7.48
N VAL A 163 6.42 13.06 -6.85
CA VAL A 163 7.16 11.85 -6.49
C VAL A 163 6.60 11.28 -5.20
N CYS A 164 6.12 10.04 -5.25
CA CYS A 164 5.62 9.36 -4.07
C CYS A 164 6.74 9.06 -3.07
N GLN A 165 6.45 9.24 -1.78
CA GLN A 165 7.32 8.80 -0.70
C GLN A 165 7.56 7.29 -0.83
N LEU A 166 8.82 6.85 -0.90
CA LEU A 166 9.12 5.42 -0.91
C LEU A 166 8.67 4.78 0.40
N VAL A 167 7.93 3.67 0.31
CA VAL A 167 7.56 2.82 1.44
C VAL A 167 8.25 1.47 1.27
N ARG A 168 8.99 1.03 2.29
CA ARG A 168 9.77 -0.20 2.23
C ARG A 168 8.84 -1.40 2.03
N GLY A 169 9.12 -2.19 0.99
CA GLY A 169 8.32 -3.38 0.67
C GLY A 169 7.02 -3.10 -0.09
N ALA A 170 6.81 -1.86 -0.54
CA ALA A 170 5.65 -1.48 -1.34
C ALA A 170 6.05 -1.06 -2.77
N GLN A 171 5.17 -1.31 -3.72
CA GLN A 171 5.14 -0.61 -5.00
C GLN A 171 4.16 0.56 -4.90
N SER A 172 4.57 1.72 -5.41
CA SER A 172 3.73 2.91 -5.44
C SER A 172 3.32 3.30 -6.87
N SER A 173 2.07 3.70 -7.05
CA SER A 173 1.59 4.42 -8.25
C SER A 173 1.09 5.81 -7.88
N LEU A 174 1.39 6.80 -8.73
CA LEU A 174 0.86 8.15 -8.60
C LEU A 174 -0.48 8.24 -9.33
N GLU A 175 -1.49 8.71 -8.62
CA GLU A 175 -2.84 8.92 -9.13
C GLU A 175 -3.27 10.35 -8.83
N TYR A 176 -4.26 10.88 -9.54
CA TYR A 176 -4.75 12.23 -9.28
C TYR A 176 -6.25 12.34 -9.50
N ILE A 177 -6.82 13.35 -8.85
CA ILE A 177 -8.11 13.93 -9.22
C ILE A 177 -7.87 15.42 -9.44
N PHE A 178 -8.30 15.92 -10.59
CA PHE A 178 -8.45 17.34 -10.88
C PHE A 178 -9.89 17.72 -10.58
N TYR A 179 -10.06 18.70 -9.71
CA TYR A 179 -11.33 19.29 -9.29
C TYR A 179 -11.48 20.58 -10.08
N GLU A 180 -12.38 20.61 -11.05
CA GLU A 180 -12.83 21.90 -11.57
C GLU A 180 -13.66 22.60 -10.50
N THR A 181 -13.57 23.91 -10.48
CA THR A 181 -14.18 24.77 -9.46
C THR A 181 -14.95 25.86 -10.15
N GLU A 182 -15.92 26.41 -9.43
CA GLU A 182 -16.74 27.53 -9.87
C GLU A 182 -15.87 28.68 -10.40
N TYR A 183 -16.16 29.12 -11.63
CA TYR A 183 -15.45 30.22 -12.27
C TYR A 183 -16.37 31.29 -12.89
N SER A 184 -17.69 31.22 -12.65
CA SER A 184 -18.65 32.23 -13.15
C SER A 184 -18.50 33.60 -12.49
N THR A 185 -17.77 33.68 -11.36
CA THR A 185 -17.47 34.94 -10.68
C THR A 185 -16.03 35.41 -10.98
N PHE A 186 -15.81 36.73 -11.03
CA PHE A 186 -14.48 37.31 -11.31
C PHE A 186 -13.43 37.05 -10.20
N MET A 187 -13.79 36.40 -9.10
CA MET A 187 -12.91 36.09 -7.97
C MET A 187 -13.17 34.68 -7.44
N THR A 188 -12.25 33.77 -7.68
CA THR A 188 -12.32 32.41 -7.11
C THR A 188 -12.12 32.42 -5.60
N LYS A 189 -12.85 31.54 -4.90
CA LYS A 189 -12.64 31.21 -3.48
C LYS A 189 -11.69 30.04 -3.26
N ASN A 190 -11.02 29.57 -4.33
CA ASN A 190 -9.93 28.62 -4.22
C ASN A 190 -8.81 29.21 -3.36
N ASP A 191 -8.49 28.52 -2.26
CA ASP A 191 -7.46 28.96 -1.35
C ASP A 191 -6.80 27.77 -0.66
N TYR A 192 -5.63 28.01 -0.08
CA TYR A 192 -4.88 27.03 0.68
C TYR A 192 -3.95 27.72 1.67
N GLY A 193 -3.58 27.00 2.73
CA GLY A 193 -2.64 27.51 3.73
C GLY A 193 -1.94 26.41 4.49
N GLY A 194 -0.80 26.76 5.12
CA GLY A 194 0.02 25.82 5.88
C GLY A 194 0.64 24.71 5.03
N ALA A 195 0.88 23.56 5.64
CA ALA A 195 1.42 22.39 4.94
C ALA A 195 0.27 21.56 4.31
N HIS A 196 0.19 21.56 2.99
CA HIS A 196 -0.92 20.99 2.23
C HIS A 196 -0.43 20.07 1.10
N PRO A 197 -1.32 19.25 0.49
CA PRO A 197 -1.01 18.44 -0.69
C PRO A 197 -0.34 19.21 -1.83
N TYR A 198 0.44 18.49 -2.64
CA TYR A 198 0.97 19.02 -3.90
C TYR A 198 -0.13 19.11 -4.97
N GLY A 199 -0.06 20.13 -5.84
CA GLY A 199 -0.97 20.32 -6.98
C GLY A 199 -2.09 21.34 -6.76
N VAL A 200 -2.20 21.87 -5.54
CA VAL A 200 -3.19 22.90 -5.17
C VAL A 200 -2.79 24.28 -5.66
N THR A 201 -3.76 25.07 -6.11
CA THR A 201 -3.57 26.39 -6.72
C THR A 201 -4.70 27.34 -6.27
N ARG A 202 -4.55 28.64 -6.53
CA ARG A 202 -5.66 29.61 -6.47
C ARG A 202 -6.20 29.90 -7.87
N ASP A 203 -6.07 28.93 -8.78
CA ASP A 203 -6.53 29.08 -10.15
C ASP A 203 -8.06 28.94 -10.16
N PRO A 204 -8.83 29.88 -10.74
CA PRO A 204 -10.28 29.75 -10.85
C PRO A 204 -10.71 28.50 -11.61
N GLN A 205 -9.88 27.95 -12.50
CA GLN A 205 -10.23 26.76 -13.27
C GLN A 205 -10.20 25.47 -12.47
N GLY A 206 -9.62 25.46 -11.27
CA GLY A 206 -9.58 24.27 -10.42
C GLY A 206 -8.19 23.89 -9.93
N GLN A 207 -8.16 22.76 -9.21
CA GLN A 207 -7.00 22.32 -8.44
C GLN A 207 -6.80 20.81 -8.53
N MET A 208 -5.56 20.35 -8.40
CA MET A 208 -5.23 18.93 -8.42
C MET A 208 -4.83 18.42 -7.04
N ILE A 209 -5.30 17.22 -6.69
CA ILE A 209 -4.75 16.45 -5.58
C ILE A 209 -4.12 15.19 -6.13
N PHE A 210 -2.83 14.99 -5.79
CA PHE A 210 -2.08 13.81 -6.15
C PHE A 210 -2.05 12.81 -4.99
N TYR A 211 -2.40 11.57 -5.28
CA TYR A 211 -2.48 10.44 -4.37
C TYR A 211 -1.41 9.41 -4.71
N CYS A 212 -0.77 8.86 -3.70
CA CYS A 212 0.19 7.78 -3.83
C CYS A 212 -0.43 6.50 -3.33
N TYR A 213 -0.77 5.60 -4.25
CA TYR A 213 -1.31 4.29 -3.94
C TYR A 213 -0.18 3.31 -3.67
N TYR A 214 -0.19 2.66 -2.52
CA TYR A 214 0.81 1.69 -2.11
C TYR A 214 0.20 0.30 -2.06
N ARG A 215 0.80 -0.63 -2.79
CA ARG A 215 0.47 -2.06 -2.71
C ARG A 215 1.66 -2.87 -2.24
N PRO A 216 1.45 -3.94 -1.45
CA PRO A 216 2.54 -4.80 -1.01
C PRO A 216 3.25 -5.44 -2.19
N ILE A 217 4.57 -5.59 -2.08
CA ILE A 217 5.33 -6.39 -3.04
C ILE A 217 5.11 -7.85 -2.72
N HIS A 218 4.60 -8.58 -3.70
CA HIS A 218 4.38 -10.02 -3.59
C HIS A 218 5.40 -10.80 -4.41
N CYS A 219 5.78 -11.97 -3.90
CA CYS A 219 6.53 -12.94 -4.66
C CYS A 219 5.60 -13.99 -5.29
N PRO A 220 5.97 -14.54 -6.47
CA PRO A 220 5.22 -15.61 -7.13
C PRO A 220 5.06 -16.84 -6.24
N ALA A 221 3.94 -17.56 -6.41
CA ALA A 221 3.71 -18.83 -5.74
C ALA A 221 4.87 -19.81 -5.99
N LEU A 222 5.31 -20.46 -4.92
CA LEU A 222 6.32 -21.51 -4.99
C LEU A 222 5.66 -22.83 -5.35
N ARG A 223 6.31 -23.59 -6.24
CA ARG A 223 5.86 -24.96 -6.53
C ARG A 223 6.13 -25.84 -5.32
N LYS A 224 5.11 -26.59 -4.88
CA LYS A 224 5.26 -27.61 -3.84
C LYS A 224 6.28 -28.67 -4.29
N PRO A 225 7.28 -29.03 -3.45
CA PRO A 225 8.26 -30.06 -3.78
C PRO A 225 7.64 -31.47 -3.69
N ASP A 226 8.08 -32.37 -4.55
CA ASP A 226 7.72 -33.79 -4.48
C ASP A 226 8.20 -34.39 -3.15
N ASN A 227 7.35 -35.17 -2.48
CA ASN A 227 7.60 -35.71 -1.13
C ASN A 227 7.99 -34.65 -0.08
N GLY A 228 7.49 -33.42 -0.22
CA GLY A 228 7.68 -32.37 0.75
C GLY A 228 6.51 -31.39 0.84
N MET A 229 6.72 -30.36 1.64
CA MET A 229 5.76 -29.31 1.98
C MET A 229 6.45 -27.95 2.05
N LEU A 230 5.68 -26.91 1.71
CA LEU A 230 6.05 -25.52 1.93
C LEU A 230 5.51 -25.05 3.29
N LYS A 231 6.32 -24.28 4.00
CA LYS A 231 5.95 -23.62 5.26
C LYS A 231 6.30 -22.13 5.21
N PRO A 232 5.36 -21.22 5.50
CA PRO A 232 3.93 -21.48 5.66
C PRO A 232 3.24 -22.02 4.39
N ALA A 233 2.03 -22.57 4.52
CA ALA A 233 1.31 -23.15 3.38
C ALA A 233 1.02 -22.14 2.26
N HIS A 234 0.75 -20.88 2.64
CA HIS A 234 0.49 -19.77 1.71
C HIS A 234 1.66 -19.46 0.77
N CYS A 235 2.87 -19.98 1.04
CA CYS A 235 4.00 -19.89 0.11
C CYS A 235 3.71 -20.52 -1.26
N GLY A 236 2.77 -21.47 -1.32
CA GLY A 236 2.30 -22.08 -2.57
C GLY A 236 1.18 -21.32 -3.28
N GLU A 237 0.76 -20.17 -2.76
CA GLU A 237 -0.38 -19.39 -3.27
C GLU A 237 0.09 -18.08 -3.88
N ASN A 238 -0.57 -17.67 -4.97
CA ASN A 238 -0.22 -16.42 -5.65
C ASN A 238 -0.58 -15.22 -4.78
N ASN A 239 0.28 -14.21 -4.78
CA ASN A 239 0.08 -12.94 -4.07
C ASN A 239 -0.11 -13.08 -2.55
N GLN A 240 0.36 -14.17 -1.92
CA GLN A 240 0.25 -14.33 -0.47
C GLN A 240 1.55 -14.05 0.28
N THR A 241 2.72 -14.29 -0.33
CA THR A 241 4.00 -13.96 0.34
C THR A 241 4.47 -12.57 -0.04
N THR A 242 4.56 -11.68 0.96
CA THR A 242 5.03 -10.30 0.78
C THR A 242 6.53 -10.15 1.04
N PHE A 243 7.08 -8.98 0.72
CA PHE A 243 8.46 -8.58 1.05
C PHE A 243 8.89 -9.01 2.47
N ASN A 244 10.12 -9.54 2.59
CA ASN A 244 10.70 -10.16 3.79
C ASN A 244 9.96 -11.40 4.34
N GLY A 245 8.85 -11.83 3.72
CA GLY A 245 8.24 -13.12 4.00
C GLY A 245 9.19 -14.25 3.65
N THR A 246 9.28 -15.24 4.53
CA THR A 246 10.17 -16.39 4.38
C THR A 246 9.37 -17.66 4.12
N CYS A 247 9.88 -18.48 3.21
CA CYS A 247 9.30 -19.76 2.84
C CYS A 247 10.34 -20.85 3.02
N THR A 248 9.94 -21.92 3.68
CA THR A 248 10.78 -23.06 4.01
C THR A 248 10.23 -24.33 3.36
N VAL A 249 11.12 -25.12 2.75
CA VAL A 249 10.84 -26.47 2.27
C VAL A 249 11.17 -27.48 3.37
N THR A 250 10.18 -28.31 3.68
CA THR A 250 10.32 -29.46 4.59
C THR A 250 10.02 -30.75 3.83
N CYS A 251 10.79 -31.81 4.06
CA CYS A 251 10.58 -33.11 3.43
C CYS A 251 9.75 -34.03 4.33
N ASN A 252 8.99 -34.93 3.70
CA ASN A 252 8.23 -35.96 4.41
C ASN A 252 9.18 -36.98 5.07
N SER A 253 8.64 -37.77 6.01
CA SER A 253 9.41 -38.83 6.66
C SER A 253 10.05 -39.79 5.64
N GLY A 254 11.33 -40.12 5.84
CA GLY A 254 12.10 -40.94 4.90
C GLY A 254 12.70 -40.18 3.71
N PHE A 255 12.57 -38.85 3.66
CA PHE A 255 13.18 -38.01 2.63
C PHE A 255 14.03 -36.88 3.24
N ILE A 256 15.08 -36.49 2.52
CA ILE A 256 15.93 -35.34 2.82
C ILE A 256 15.94 -34.34 1.66
N PRO A 257 16.24 -33.06 1.92
CA PRO A 257 16.33 -32.04 0.88
C PRO A 257 17.51 -32.35 -0.07
N LYS A 258 17.26 -32.29 -1.39
CA LYS A 258 18.32 -32.43 -2.39
C LYS A 258 19.43 -31.38 -2.26
N ASN A 259 19.08 -30.18 -1.80
CA ASN A 259 20.04 -29.09 -1.55
C ASN A 259 19.68 -28.39 -0.23
N PRO A 260 20.43 -28.64 0.87
CA PRO A 260 20.16 -28.02 2.17
C PRO A 260 20.22 -26.48 2.15
N ALA A 261 21.08 -25.89 1.32
CA ALA A 261 21.19 -24.43 1.19
C ALA A 261 19.99 -23.79 0.46
N GLY A 262 19.20 -24.58 -0.26
CA GLY A 262 18.01 -24.16 -1.01
C GLY A 262 16.69 -24.34 -0.25
N GLN A 263 16.73 -24.58 1.06
CA GLN A 263 15.53 -24.87 1.84
C GLN A 263 14.76 -23.63 2.30
N ILE A 264 15.43 -22.49 2.48
CA ILE A 264 14.81 -21.26 2.99
C ILE A 264 15.04 -20.16 1.98
N THR A 265 13.97 -19.52 1.54
CA THR A 265 14.03 -18.37 0.64
C THR A 265 13.18 -17.23 1.18
N SER A 266 13.60 -16.00 0.87
CA SER A 266 12.94 -14.78 1.35
C SER A 266 12.48 -13.95 0.17
N CYS A 267 11.30 -13.33 0.28
CA CYS A 267 10.79 -12.45 -0.76
C CYS A 267 11.54 -11.11 -0.77
N LEU A 268 12.16 -10.79 -1.90
CA LEU A 268 12.97 -9.59 -2.07
C LEU A 268 12.15 -8.38 -2.52
N LYS A 269 12.77 -7.20 -2.41
CA LYS A 269 12.18 -5.90 -2.80
C LYS A 269 11.80 -5.76 -4.28
N ASN A 270 12.26 -6.67 -5.14
CA ASN A 270 11.93 -6.70 -6.57
C ASN A 270 10.83 -7.73 -6.88
N GLY A 271 10.21 -8.34 -5.86
CA GLY A 271 9.20 -9.38 -6.05
C GLY A 271 9.77 -10.74 -6.47
N THR A 272 11.08 -10.96 -6.33
CA THR A 272 11.70 -12.27 -6.59
C THR A 272 12.14 -12.95 -5.31
N TRP A 273 12.29 -14.26 -5.36
CA TRP A 273 12.84 -15.06 -4.27
C TRP A 273 14.35 -14.87 -4.16
N SER A 274 14.89 -14.83 -2.93
CA SER A 274 16.32 -14.64 -2.67
C SER A 274 17.19 -15.76 -3.23
N ILE A 275 16.65 -16.97 -3.21
CA ILE A 275 17.19 -18.15 -3.86
C ILE A 275 16.07 -18.91 -4.58
N PRO A 276 16.34 -19.52 -5.74
CA PRO A 276 15.35 -20.38 -6.39
C PRO A 276 15.12 -21.62 -5.51
N ILE A 277 13.85 -21.96 -5.27
CA ILE A 277 13.54 -23.24 -4.63
C ILE A 277 13.72 -24.34 -5.69
N VAL A 278 14.93 -24.89 -5.78
CA VAL A 278 15.26 -26.04 -6.64
C VAL A 278 15.44 -27.32 -5.80
N THR A 279 14.69 -27.43 -4.71
CA THR A 279 14.84 -28.51 -3.73
C THR A 279 13.70 -29.52 -3.84
N GLY A 280 13.91 -30.55 -4.66
CA GLY A 280 13.14 -31.80 -4.53
C GLY A 280 13.57 -32.56 -3.27
N CYS A 281 12.67 -33.34 -2.68
CA CYS A 281 13.02 -34.24 -1.59
C CYS A 281 13.45 -35.60 -2.15
N ILE A 282 14.58 -36.13 -1.68
CA ILE A 282 15.15 -37.43 -2.10
C ILE A 282 15.06 -38.43 -0.96
N GLN A 283 14.81 -39.70 -1.27
CA GLN A 283 14.64 -40.75 -0.27
C GLN A 283 15.97 -41.02 0.45
N THR A 284 15.93 -41.22 1.77
CA THR A 284 17.12 -41.44 2.61
C THR A 284 17.71 -42.85 2.47
N TRP A 285 17.03 -43.75 1.76
CA TRP A 285 17.44 -45.14 1.57
C TRP A 285 17.54 -45.43 0.08
N ILE A 286 18.75 -45.71 -0.38
CA ILE A 286 18.94 -46.45 -1.63
C ILE A 286 18.37 -47.84 -1.35
N GLN A 287 17.20 -48.18 -1.88
CA GLN A 287 16.92 -49.58 -2.17
C GLN A 287 17.95 -49.95 -3.25
N CYS A 288 19.04 -50.60 -2.86
CA CYS A 288 19.80 -51.41 -3.81
C CYS A 288 18.82 -52.48 -4.27
N ASP A 289 18.24 -52.30 -5.46
CA ASP A 289 17.50 -53.37 -6.10
C ASP A 289 18.46 -54.54 -6.32
N PRO A 290 18.25 -55.71 -5.68
CA PRO A 290 19.11 -56.86 -5.90
C PRO A 290 18.99 -57.42 -7.32
N GLN A 291 18.07 -56.92 -8.16
CA GLN A 291 17.73 -57.56 -9.44
C GLN A 291 18.49 -57.04 -10.67
N THR A 292 19.42 -56.10 -10.54
CA THR A 292 20.30 -55.70 -11.66
C THR A 292 21.78 -55.69 -11.27
N LEU A 293 22.29 -56.82 -10.79
CA LEU A 293 23.71 -57.13 -10.96
C LEU A 293 23.85 -57.92 -12.28
N PRO A 294 24.58 -57.42 -13.29
CA PRO A 294 25.10 -58.31 -14.32
C PRO A 294 25.98 -59.33 -13.59
N MET A 295 25.82 -60.62 -13.88
CA MET A 295 26.82 -61.63 -13.52
C MET A 295 28.13 -61.33 -14.27
N GLY A 296 28.90 -60.38 -13.77
CA GLY A 296 30.24 -60.04 -14.24
C GLY A 296 31.25 -60.74 -13.34
N LYS A 297 31.96 -61.71 -13.90
CA LYS A 297 33.02 -62.50 -13.25
C LYS A 297 33.94 -61.62 -12.38
N PHE A 298 34.03 -61.94 -11.09
CA PHE A 298 35.14 -61.48 -10.25
C PHE A 298 36.43 -62.12 -10.75
N VAL A 299 37.31 -61.32 -11.38
CA VAL A 299 38.71 -61.70 -11.61
C VAL A 299 39.50 -61.27 -10.38
N VAL A 300 39.90 -62.24 -9.56
CA VAL A 300 40.82 -62.02 -8.44
C VAL A 300 42.21 -61.79 -9.01
N GLN A 301 42.71 -60.55 -8.94
CA GLN A 301 44.11 -60.24 -9.24
C GLN A 301 44.92 -60.25 -7.94
N VAL A 302 45.65 -61.34 -7.71
CA VAL A 302 46.56 -61.49 -6.57
C VAL A 302 47.81 -60.64 -6.83
N ILE A 303 47.95 -59.52 -6.12
CA ILE A 303 49.20 -58.76 -6.07
C ILE A 303 50.07 -59.39 -4.97
N LYS A 304 51.05 -60.22 -5.37
CA LYS A 304 52.13 -60.67 -4.49
C LYS A 304 53.07 -59.50 -4.22
N GLN A 305 53.17 -59.07 -2.97
CA GLN A 305 54.29 -58.27 -2.49
C GLN A 305 55.57 -59.12 -2.52
N LYS A 306 56.61 -58.65 -3.22
CA LYS A 306 57.99 -59.13 -3.05
C LYS A 306 58.62 -58.34 -1.90
N LYS A 307 59.27 -59.08 -1.00
CA LYS A 307 60.24 -58.57 -0.02
C LYS A 307 61.40 -57.88 -0.71
#